data_AF-W9HB09-F1
#
_entry.id   AF-W9HB09-F1
#
_cell.length_a   1.000
_cell.length_b   1.000
_cell.length_c   1.000
_cell.angle_alpha   90.00
_cell.angle_beta   90.00
_cell.angle_gamma   90.00
#
_symmetry.space_group_name_H-M   'P 1'
#
loop_
_entity.id
_entity.type
_entity.pdbx_description
1 polymer ?
#
loop_
_entity_poly.entity_id
_entity_poly.type
_entity_poly.pdbx_seq_one_letter_code
_entity_poly.pdbx_strand_id
1 'polypeptide(L)'
;MRLATIALATALALTALGGINGVARAQDAPSTTDPHDYPTPTRVDYVIGCMASNGQTHEAMERCSCSIDHIAKEIPYTSFVQLETIRRMQDQPGERAMLFRGVGWIKDLQDRFRLAQVEADLECFPQ
;
A
#
# COMPACT_ATOMS: atom_id res chain seq x y z
N MET A 1 7.23 -9.97 53.75
CA MET A 1 6.97 -9.23 55.01
C MET A 1 8.29 -8.86 55.68
N ARG A 2 8.96 -7.81 55.19
CA ARG A 2 9.91 -6.97 55.93
C ARG A 2 9.86 -5.58 55.26
N LEU A 3 8.91 -4.78 55.74
CA LEU A 3 8.83 -3.33 55.56
C LEU A 3 9.67 -2.68 56.66
N ALA A 4 10.45 -1.64 56.31
CA ALA A 4 10.84 -0.46 57.13
C ALA A 4 12.21 0.07 56.64
N THR A 5 12.31 1.14 55.82
CA THR A 5 12.36 2.59 56.20
C THR A 5 13.64 2.89 57.00
N ILE A 6 14.64 3.69 56.60
CA ILE A 6 14.75 5.14 56.27
C ILE A 6 16.26 5.36 55.94
N ALA A 7 16.68 6.10 54.91
CA ALA A 7 17.11 7.49 55.09
C ALA A 7 17.35 8.19 53.75
N LEU A 8 16.70 9.34 53.64
CA LEU A 8 16.79 10.35 52.59
C LEU A 8 18.11 11.13 52.73
N ALA A 9 18.96 11.12 51.71
CA ALA A 9 19.95 12.17 51.50
C ALA A 9 20.15 12.35 49.99
N THR A 10 19.62 13.47 49.51
CA THR A 10 19.69 14.00 48.16
C THR A 10 21.13 14.12 47.66
N ALA A 11 21.46 13.47 46.55
CA ALA A 11 22.55 13.87 45.67
C ALA A 11 22.01 13.92 44.23
N LEU A 12 21.84 15.16 43.80
CA LEU A 12 21.54 15.60 42.45
C LEU A 12 22.55 15.00 41.46
N ALA A 13 22.13 14.04 40.64
CA ALA A 13 22.86 13.62 39.46
C ALA A 13 21.88 13.41 38.31
N LEU A 14 21.59 14.52 37.64
CA LEU A 14 20.83 14.60 36.40
C LEU A 14 21.71 14.06 35.25
N THR A 15 21.65 12.76 34.99
CA THR A 15 22.06 12.18 33.70
C THR A 15 21.04 11.16 33.24
N ALA A 16 19.96 11.67 32.64
CA ALA A 16 19.01 10.86 31.89
C ALA A 16 19.69 10.30 30.62
N LEU A 17 20.29 9.12 30.75
CA LEU A 17 20.54 8.22 29.63
C LEU A 17 19.32 7.32 29.46
N GLY A 18 18.74 7.32 28.26
CA GLY A 18 17.82 6.26 27.83
C GLY A 18 16.40 6.71 27.54
N GLY A 19 16.22 7.36 26.40
CA GLY A 19 14.90 7.70 25.87
C GLY A 19 15.03 8.26 24.46
N ILE A 20 15.64 7.50 23.56
CA ILE A 20 15.58 7.78 22.12
C ILE A 20 14.11 7.71 21.70
N ASN A 21 13.49 8.89 21.61
CA ASN A 21 12.22 9.06 20.95
C ASN A 21 12.29 8.38 19.59
N GLY A 22 11.40 7.41 19.35
CA GLY A 22 11.16 6.86 18.04
C GLY A 22 10.71 7.98 17.12
N VAL A 23 11.66 8.54 16.36
CA VAL A 23 11.34 9.32 15.18
C VAL A 23 10.78 8.32 14.19
N ALA A 24 9.46 8.22 14.12
CA ALA A 24 8.79 7.65 12.97
C ALA A 24 9.35 8.39 11.75
N ARG A 25 10.20 7.72 10.97
CA ARG A 25 10.55 8.24 9.66
C ARG A 25 9.28 8.22 8.85
N ALA A 26 8.66 9.39 8.68
CA ALA A 26 7.88 9.63 7.48
C ALA A 26 8.85 9.32 6.33
N GLN A 27 8.66 8.16 5.71
CA GLN A 27 9.29 7.89 4.43
C GLN A 27 8.60 8.86 3.48
N ASP A 28 9.23 10.00 3.23
CA ASP A 28 8.95 10.75 2.02
C ASP A 28 9.21 9.78 0.89
N ALA A 29 8.13 9.25 0.31
CA ALA A 29 8.21 8.52 -0.95
C ALA A 29 8.96 9.44 -1.92
N PRO A 30 9.91 8.91 -2.73
CA PRO A 30 10.56 9.73 -3.72
C PRO A 30 9.49 10.48 -4.52
N SER A 31 9.62 11.81 -4.59
CA SER A 31 8.75 12.63 -5.44
C SER A 31 9.13 12.33 -6.88
N THR A 32 8.63 11.21 -7.39
CA THR A 32 8.83 10.82 -8.78
C THR A 32 8.10 11.86 -9.61
N THR A 33 8.84 12.53 -10.48
CA THR A 33 8.22 13.49 -11.42
C THR A 33 7.39 12.74 -12.45
N ASP A 34 7.67 11.45 -12.65
CA ASP A 34 6.84 10.56 -13.43
C ASP A 34 5.61 10.11 -12.64
N PRO A 35 4.38 10.46 -13.05
CA PRO A 35 3.16 9.97 -12.43
C PRO A 35 2.99 8.45 -12.50
N HIS A 36 3.76 7.75 -13.34
CA HIS A 36 3.73 6.29 -13.54
C HIS A 36 4.76 5.53 -12.70
N ASP A 37 5.60 6.23 -11.93
CA ASP A 37 6.58 5.59 -11.05
C ASP A 37 5.92 5.12 -9.75
N TYR A 38 5.58 3.84 -9.70
CA TYR A 38 5.01 3.23 -8.50
C TYR A 38 6.11 2.93 -7.48
N PRO A 39 5.93 3.26 -6.19
CA PRO A 39 6.87 2.88 -5.14
C PRO A 39 7.08 1.36 -5.09
N THR A 40 8.31 0.92 -4.78
CA THR A 40 8.62 -0.51 -4.66
C THR A 40 7.67 -1.27 -3.72
N PRO A 41 7.29 -0.75 -2.54
CA PRO A 41 6.30 -1.44 -1.70
C PRO A 41 4.98 -1.69 -2.41
N THR A 42 4.46 -0.72 -3.17
CA THR A 42 3.23 -0.87 -3.95
C THR A 42 3.35 -1.96 -5.01
N ARG A 43 4.47 -1.99 -5.74
CA ARG A 43 4.71 -3.04 -6.75
C ARG A 43 4.76 -4.42 -6.11
N VAL A 44 5.47 -4.54 -4.98
CA VAL A 44 5.62 -5.82 -4.25
C VAL A 44 4.27 -6.28 -3.68
N ASP A 45 3.49 -5.39 -3.06
CA ASP A 45 2.17 -5.72 -2.51
C ASP A 45 1.22 -6.22 -3.61
N TYR A 46 1.23 -5.58 -4.78
CA TYR A 46 0.50 -6.06 -5.95
C TYR A 46 0.95 -7.46 -6.36
N VAL A 47 2.26 -7.69 -6.51
CA VAL A 47 2.80 -9.00 -6.93
C VAL A 47 2.41 -10.10 -5.95
N ILE A 48 2.49 -9.84 -4.64
CA ILE A 48 2.05 -10.79 -3.61
C ILE A 48 0.56 -11.13 -3.77
N GLY A 49 -0.29 -10.12 -3.97
CA GLY A 49 -1.72 -10.31 -4.19
C GLY A 49 -2.05 -11.08 -5.48
N CYS A 50 -1.34 -10.76 -6.56
CA CYS A 50 -1.49 -11.43 -7.85
C CYS A 50 -1.09 -12.92 -7.77
N MET A 51 0.03 -13.24 -7.12
CA MET A 51 0.50 -14.62 -6.93
C MET A 51 -0.47 -15.46 -6.12
N ALA A 52 -1.21 -14.86 -5.16
CA ALA A 52 -2.22 -15.59 -4.39
C ALA A 52 -3.32 -16.21 -5.28
N SER A 53 -3.56 -15.65 -6.47
CA SER A 53 -4.55 -16.15 -7.43
C SER A 53 -3.94 -16.91 -8.61
N ASN A 54 -2.66 -16.69 -8.92
CA ASN A 54 -1.99 -17.22 -10.12
C ASN A 54 -0.89 -18.25 -9.81
N GLY A 55 -0.72 -18.61 -8.54
CA GLY A 55 0.31 -19.53 -8.07
C GLY A 55 1.45 -18.81 -7.34
N GLN A 56 2.00 -19.47 -6.33
CA GLN A 56 3.09 -18.92 -5.51
C GLN A 56 4.46 -19.40 -6.01
N THR A 57 4.67 -19.38 -7.32
CA THR A 57 5.91 -19.81 -7.97
C THR A 57 6.73 -18.63 -8.46
N HIS A 58 8.00 -18.87 -8.79
CA HIS A 58 8.85 -17.84 -9.39
C HIS A 58 8.30 -17.37 -10.75
N GLU A 59 7.79 -18.29 -11.57
CA GLU A 59 7.15 -17.98 -12.85
C GLU A 59 5.92 -17.06 -12.66
N ALA A 60 5.07 -17.34 -11.67
CA ALA A 60 3.93 -16.48 -11.37
C ALA A 60 4.39 -15.09 -10.88
N MET A 61 5.46 -15.02 -10.07
CA MET A 61 6.07 -13.75 -9.66
C MET A 61 6.56 -12.95 -10.87
N GLU A 62 7.20 -13.58 -11.86
CA GLU A 62 7.66 -12.92 -13.09
C GLU A 62 6.48 -12.35 -13.89
N ARG A 63 5.42 -13.14 -14.11
CA ARG A 63 4.22 -12.69 -14.82
C ARG A 63 3.47 -11.59 -14.08
N CYS A 64 3.32 -11.72 -12.76
CA CYS A 64 2.71 -10.69 -11.91
C CYS A 64 3.54 -9.40 -11.89
N SER A 65 4.87 -9.49 -11.94
CA SER A 65 5.76 -8.33 -12.08
C SER A 65 5.56 -7.63 -13.43
N CYS A 66 5.49 -8.40 -14.52
CA CYS A 66 5.15 -7.87 -15.84
C CYS A 66 3.80 -7.12 -15.83
N SER A 67 2.78 -7.70 -15.18
CA SER A 67 1.44 -7.12 -15.14
C SER A 67 1.38 -5.77 -14.43
N ILE A 68 2.05 -5.61 -13.27
CA ILE A 68 2.10 -4.32 -12.58
C ILE A 68 2.93 -3.29 -13.35
N ASP A 69 3.95 -3.71 -14.08
CA ASP A 69 4.73 -2.82 -14.94
C ASP A 69 3.90 -2.32 -16.13
N HIS A 70 3.03 -3.16 -16.71
CA HIS A 70 2.07 -2.73 -17.74
C HIS A 70 1.04 -1.75 -17.18
N ILE A 71 0.40 -2.11 -16.05
CA ILE A 71 -0.58 -1.23 -15.39
C ILE A 71 0.05 0.13 -15.04
N ALA A 72 1.30 0.13 -14.57
CA ALA A 72 2.00 1.36 -14.25
C ALA A 72 2.19 2.26 -15.48
N LYS A 73 2.39 1.72 -16.69
CA LYS A 73 2.50 2.53 -17.93
C LYS A 73 1.19 3.23 -18.28
N GLU A 74 0.05 2.58 -18.06
CA GLU A 74 -1.27 3.09 -18.46
C GLU A 74 -1.95 3.94 -17.36
N ILE A 75 -1.66 3.64 -16.09
CA ILE A 75 -2.37 4.19 -14.95
C ILE A 75 -1.42 4.98 -14.05
N PRO A 76 -1.61 6.29 -13.87
CA PRO A 76 -0.88 7.07 -12.88
C PRO A 76 -1.02 6.51 -11.46
N TYR A 77 0.03 6.59 -10.65
CA TYR A 77 0.05 6.13 -9.27
C TYR A 77 -1.07 6.75 -8.42
N THR A 78 -1.36 8.03 -8.63
CA THR A 78 -2.48 8.71 -7.93
C THR A 78 -3.83 8.09 -8.27
N SER A 79 -4.04 7.69 -9.53
CA SER A 79 -5.25 7.00 -9.99
C SER A 79 -5.34 5.59 -9.42
N PHE A 80 -4.20 4.88 -9.32
CA PHE A 80 -4.11 3.56 -8.68
C PHE A 80 -4.53 3.61 -7.20
N VAL A 81 -3.96 4.53 -6.42
CA VAL A 81 -4.29 4.70 -4.98
C VAL A 81 -5.76 5.10 -4.79
N GLN A 82 -6.29 5.97 -5.66
CA GLN A 82 -7.71 6.33 -5.66
C GLN A 82 -8.59 5.10 -5.89
N LEU A 83 -8.24 4.27 -6.87
CA LEU A 83 -8.98 3.05 -7.18
C LEU A 83 -8.97 2.06 -6.00
N GLU A 84 -7.81 1.84 -5.37
CA GLU A 84 -7.72 0.99 -4.17
C GLU A 84 -8.62 1.49 -3.04
N THR A 85 -8.64 2.81 -2.85
CA THR A 85 -9.50 3.45 -1.84
C THR A 85 -10.98 3.25 -2.17
N ILE A 86 -11.37 3.48 -3.42
CA ILE A 86 -12.75 3.27 -3.89
C ILE A 86 -13.17 1.81 -3.65
N ARG A 87 -12.33 0.84 -4.03
CA ARG A 87 -12.62 -0.58 -3.86
C ARG A 87 -12.85 -0.93 -2.38
N ARG A 88 -11.96 -0.49 -1.49
CA ARG A 88 -12.13 -0.67 -0.04
C ARG A 88 -13.45 -0.08 0.48
N MET A 89 -13.87 1.09 -0.02
CA MET A 89 -15.13 1.70 0.38
C MET A 89 -16.35 0.99 -0.19
N GLN A 90 -16.24 0.42 -1.40
CA GLN A 90 -17.30 -0.38 -2.02
C GLN A 90 -17.49 -1.75 -1.37
N ASP A 91 -16.42 -2.32 -0.79
CA ASP A 91 -16.44 -3.60 -0.08
C ASP A 91 -17.08 -3.49 1.33
N GLN A 92 -17.22 -2.27 1.87
CA GLN A 92 -17.87 -2.03 3.16
C GLN A 92 -19.40 -2.31 3.07
N PRO A 93 -20.03 -2.92 4.10
CA PRO A 93 -21.48 -3.08 4.12
C PRO A 93 -22.23 -1.75 4.36
N GLY A 94 -23.48 -1.71 3.89
CA GLY A 94 -24.43 -0.63 4.17
C GLY A 94 -24.53 0.46 3.11
N GLU A 95 -25.36 1.47 3.39
CA GLU A 95 -25.72 2.54 2.45
C GLU A 95 -24.54 3.41 2.02
N ARG A 96 -23.50 3.51 2.87
CA ARG A 96 -22.28 4.28 2.58
C ARG A 96 -21.54 3.78 1.34
N ALA A 97 -21.56 2.48 1.07
CA ALA A 97 -20.94 1.92 -0.13
C ALA A 97 -21.71 2.30 -1.41
N MET A 98 -23.02 2.58 -1.32
CA MET A 98 -23.83 2.97 -2.49
C MET A 98 -23.37 4.32 -3.07
N LEU A 99 -22.88 5.22 -2.21
CA LEU A 99 -22.28 6.49 -2.65
C LEU A 99 -21.07 6.27 -3.57
N PHE A 100 -20.29 5.20 -3.35
CA PHE A 100 -19.11 4.90 -4.17
C PHE A 100 -19.42 4.04 -5.41
N ARG A 101 -20.62 3.43 -5.51
CA ARG A 101 -21.05 2.65 -6.68
C ARG A 101 -21.77 3.50 -7.75
N GLY A 102 -22.36 4.62 -7.34
CA GLY A 102 -23.25 5.43 -8.18
C GLY A 102 -22.57 6.48 -9.06
N VAL A 103 -21.35 6.91 -8.73
CA VAL A 103 -20.74 8.11 -9.31
C VAL A 103 -20.08 7.84 -10.66
N GLY A 104 -20.35 8.69 -11.66
CA GLY A 104 -19.87 8.51 -13.05
C GLY A 104 -18.34 8.42 -13.16
N TRP A 105 -17.61 9.39 -12.61
CA TRP A 105 -16.15 9.41 -12.70
C TRP A 105 -15.47 8.19 -12.04
N ILE A 106 -16.10 7.60 -11.02
CA ILE A 106 -15.61 6.38 -10.38
C ILE A 106 -15.70 5.22 -11.37
N LYS A 107 -16.82 5.10 -12.09
CA LYS A 107 -16.98 4.08 -13.13
C LYS A 107 -15.95 4.25 -14.23
N ASP A 108 -15.76 5.48 -14.71
CA ASP A 108 -14.78 5.76 -15.76
C ASP A 108 -13.35 5.38 -15.34
N LEU A 109 -12.98 5.64 -14.08
CA LEU A 109 -11.69 5.23 -13.51
C LEU A 109 -11.58 3.70 -13.40
N GLN A 110 -12.64 3.02 -12.95
CA GLN A 110 -12.69 1.56 -12.87
C GLN A 110 -12.60 0.90 -14.25
N ASP A 111 -13.28 1.43 -15.25
CA ASP A 111 -13.29 0.91 -16.61
C ASP A 111 -11.92 1.08 -17.27
N ARG A 112 -11.27 2.24 -17.09
CA ARG A 112 -9.88 2.44 -17.52
C ARG A 112 -8.92 1.44 -16.90
N PHE A 113 -9.03 1.21 -15.59
CA PHE A 113 -8.18 0.24 -14.91
C PHE A 113 -8.44 -1.19 -15.39
N ARG A 114 -9.72 -1.55 -15.57
CA ARG A 114 -10.09 -2.87 -16.11
C ARG A 114 -9.51 -3.10 -17.50
N LEU A 115 -9.52 -2.08 -18.36
CA LEU A 115 -8.89 -2.16 -19.67
C LEU A 115 -7.38 -2.42 -19.54
N ALA A 116 -6.67 -1.65 -18.71
CA ALA A 116 -5.24 -1.87 -18.47
C ALA A 116 -4.93 -3.27 -17.92
N GLN A 117 -5.82 -3.83 -17.07
CA GLN A 117 -5.68 -5.21 -16.60
C GLN A 117 -5.84 -6.23 -17.74
N VAL A 118 -6.83 -6.05 -18.62
CA VAL A 118 -7.02 -6.95 -19.76
C VAL A 118 -5.82 -6.92 -20.70
N GLU A 119 -5.27 -5.74 -20.97
CA GLU A 119 -4.06 -5.60 -21.78
C GLU A 119 -2.85 -6.28 -21.12
N ALA A 120 -2.67 -6.07 -19.81
CA ALA A 120 -1.64 -6.73 -19.04
C ALA A 120 -1.79 -8.26 -19.05
N ASP A 121 -3.01 -8.78 -18.97
CA ASP A 121 -3.28 -10.22 -19.03
C ASP A 121 -2.90 -10.81 -20.39
N LEU A 122 -3.24 -10.11 -21.49
CA LEU A 122 -2.89 -10.52 -22.84
C LEU A 122 -1.38 -10.51 -23.09
N GLU A 123 -0.64 -9.55 -22.52
CA GLU A 123 0.81 -9.43 -22.67
C GLU A 123 1.58 -10.38 -21.75
N CYS A 124 1.20 -10.44 -20.47
CA CYS A 124 1.99 -11.08 -19.42
C CYS A 124 1.54 -12.49 -19.05
N PHE A 125 0.33 -12.89 -19.44
CA PHE A 125 -0.23 -14.23 -19.18
C PHE A 125 -0.68 -14.93 -20.48
N PRO A 126 0.25 -15.17 -21.42
CA PRO A 126 -0.07 -15.94 -22.62
C PRO A 126 -0.52 -17.36 -22.25
N GLN A 127 -1.56 -17.83 -22.94
CA GLN A 127 -2.21 -19.14 -22.75
C GLN A 127 -1.36 -20.28 -23.32
#